data_AF-A0A954L6D2-F1
#
_entry.id   AF-A0A954L6D2-F1
#
_cell.length_a   1.000
_cell.length_b   1.000
_cell.length_c   1.000
_cell.angle_alpha   90.00
_cell.angle_beta   90.00
_cell.angle_gamma   90.00
#
_symmetry.space_group_name_H-M   'P 1'
#
loop_
_entity.id
_entity.type
_entity.pdbx_description
1 polymer ?
#
loop_
_entity_poly.entity_id
_entity_poly.type
_entity_poly.pdbx_seq_one_letter_code
_entity_poly.pdbx_strand_id
1 'polypeptide(L)'
;AAMCLLQEDPDAVMLVMPADHAISPVEQFHDAVRRATQQIESAPHSLVLFGVTPTYPATGYGYIERDQSLGDPTQRAFKVREFHEKPPRERAEQFLAGGRHYWNCGIFVWKASRILELIRQHQPEIGNLLNEIDADLGTDREEDALKQIFPRMPSISIDHAVLEKAQDVVVLEAPFAWDDVGSWQAVARLKGTDGN
;
A
#
# COMPACT_ATOMS: atom_id res chain seq x y z
N ALA A 1 -2.71 -4.36 14.93
CA ALA A 1 -1.48 -3.88 14.25
C ALA A 1 -1.21 -2.41 14.53
N ALA A 2 -1.84 -1.44 13.84
CA ALA A 2 -1.54 -0.01 14.06
C ALA A 2 -1.74 0.43 15.53
N MET A 3 -2.83 0.00 16.19
CA MET A 3 -3.05 0.28 17.62
C MET A 3 -1.98 -0.33 18.52
N CYS A 4 -1.57 -1.58 18.25
CA CYS A 4 -0.48 -2.25 18.98
C CYS A 4 0.85 -1.50 18.82
N LEU A 5 1.19 -1.07 17.59
CA LEU A 5 2.39 -0.26 17.35
C LEU A 5 2.38 1.03 18.17
N LEU A 6 1.22 1.70 18.29
CA LEU A 6 1.10 2.93 19.09
C LEU A 6 1.20 2.72 20.61
N GLN A 7 0.96 1.50 21.10
CA GLN A 7 1.20 1.16 22.51
C GLN A 7 2.71 1.06 22.80
N GLU A 8 3.52 0.68 21.81
CA GLU A 8 4.98 0.56 21.93
C GLU A 8 5.70 1.88 21.58
N ASP A 9 5.28 2.53 20.49
CA ASP A 9 5.85 3.78 19.98
C ASP A 9 4.72 4.71 19.45
N PRO A 10 4.40 5.81 20.16
CA PRO A 10 3.39 6.78 19.73
C PRO A 10 3.65 7.43 18.36
N ASP A 11 4.90 7.40 17.89
CA ASP A 11 5.32 7.97 16.60
C ASP A 11 5.60 6.89 15.53
N ALA A 12 5.21 5.64 15.79
CA ALA A 12 5.50 4.49 14.94
C ALA A 12 5.18 4.72 13.46
N VAL A 13 6.16 4.45 12.61
CA VAL A 13 6.00 4.33 11.15
C VAL A 13 5.79 2.86 10.81
N MET A 14 4.72 2.59 10.06
CA MET A 14 4.28 1.25 9.70
C MET A 14 4.54 0.99 8.22
N LEU A 15 5.29 -0.07 7.92
CA LEU A 15 5.40 -0.68 6.59
C LEU A 15 4.39 -1.82 6.49
N VAL A 16 3.53 -1.77 5.48
CA VAL A 16 2.56 -2.83 5.16
C VAL A 16 2.95 -3.43 3.83
N MET A 17 3.06 -4.75 3.76
CA MET A 17 3.33 -5.46 2.53
C MET A 17 2.66 -6.84 2.51
N PRO A 18 2.22 -7.32 1.34
CA PRO A 18 1.74 -8.70 1.20
C PRO A 18 2.89 -9.69 1.42
N ALA A 19 2.55 -10.85 1.98
CA ALA A 19 3.52 -11.87 2.37
C ALA A 19 3.97 -12.78 1.21
N ASP A 20 3.30 -12.67 0.06
CA ASP A 20 3.39 -13.55 -1.09
C ASP A 20 4.06 -12.89 -2.32
N HIS A 21 4.63 -11.70 -2.15
CA HIS A 21 5.32 -11.00 -3.23
C HIS A 21 6.79 -11.40 -3.38
N ALA A 22 7.27 -11.44 -4.62
CA ALA A 22 8.69 -11.59 -4.95
C ALA A 22 9.30 -10.21 -5.25
N ILE A 23 10.34 -9.82 -4.50
CA ILE A 23 11.02 -8.53 -4.63
C ILE A 23 12.53 -8.74 -4.79
N SER A 24 13.15 -8.02 -5.73
CA SER A 24 14.59 -8.09 -5.97
C SER A 24 15.11 -6.84 -6.70
N PRO A 25 16.33 -6.34 -6.41
CA PRO A 25 17.20 -6.71 -5.30
C PRO A 25 16.67 -6.20 -3.94
N VAL A 26 16.95 -6.93 -2.86
CA VAL A 26 16.48 -6.59 -1.50
C VAL A 26 17.07 -5.26 -1.02
N GLU A 27 18.30 -4.95 -1.41
CA GLU A 27 18.99 -3.71 -1.04
C GLU A 27 18.26 -2.49 -1.59
N GLN A 28 17.78 -2.58 -2.84
CA GLN A 28 17.01 -1.51 -3.48
C GLN A 28 15.64 -1.33 -2.85
N PHE A 29 15.02 -2.43 -2.38
CA PHE A 29 13.80 -2.37 -1.59
C PHE A 29 14.03 -1.66 -0.25
N HIS A 30 15.08 -2.03 0.48
CA HIS A 30 15.43 -1.35 1.74
C HIS A 30 15.71 0.15 1.55
N ASP A 31 16.42 0.53 0.48
CA ASP A 31 16.64 1.94 0.13
C ASP A 31 15.33 2.67 -0.20
N ALA A 32 14.41 2.02 -0.91
CA ALA A 32 13.10 2.56 -1.20
C ALA A 32 12.26 2.76 0.07
N VAL A 33 12.28 1.80 1.01
CA VAL A 33 11.62 1.92 2.32
C VAL A 33 12.22 3.06 3.13
N ARG A 34 13.55 3.19 3.18
CA ARG A 34 14.22 4.32 3.86
C ARG A 34 13.75 5.68 3.30
N ARG A 35 13.65 5.82 1.97
CA ARG A 35 13.14 7.04 1.33
C ARG A 35 11.67 7.29 1.69
N ALA A 36 10.84 6.26 1.73
CA ALA A 36 9.45 6.38 2.17
C ALA A 36 9.36 6.85 3.63
N THR A 37 10.20 6.31 4.53
CA THR A 37 10.25 6.77 5.92
C THR A 37 10.69 8.24 6.02
N GLN A 38 11.70 8.66 5.27
CA GLN A 38 12.13 10.07 5.21
C GLN A 38 11.00 10.99 4.71
N GLN A 39 10.21 10.53 3.73
CA GLN A 39 9.03 11.26 3.27
C GLN A 39 8.03 11.44 4.41
N ILE A 40 7.74 10.38 5.19
CA ILE A 40 6.87 10.46 6.37
C ILE A 40 7.42 11.38 7.46
N GLU A 41 8.73 11.38 7.70
CA GLU A 41 9.36 12.30 8.66
C GLU A 41 9.17 13.77 8.25
N SER A 42 9.33 14.07 6.95
CA SER A 42 9.17 15.43 6.41
C SER A 42 7.70 15.86 6.25
N ALA A 43 6.80 14.90 6.02
CA ALA A 43 5.38 15.11 5.82
C ALA A 43 4.57 14.03 6.57
N PRO A 44 4.38 14.17 7.89
CA PRO A 44 3.80 13.12 8.74
C PRO A 44 2.37 12.69 8.41
N HIS A 45 1.65 13.50 7.62
CA HIS A 45 0.29 13.20 7.17
C HIS A 45 0.23 12.40 5.87
N SER A 46 1.36 12.23 5.18
CA SER A 46 1.42 11.52 3.92
C SER A 46 1.15 10.02 4.07
N LEU A 47 0.50 9.45 3.06
CA LEU A 47 0.41 8.01 2.85
C LEU A 47 1.28 7.66 1.65
N VAL A 48 2.36 6.91 1.88
CA VAL A 48 3.33 6.59 0.82
C VAL A 48 3.05 5.20 0.28
N LEU A 49 3.01 5.07 -1.04
CA LEU A 49 2.89 3.81 -1.78
C LEU A 49 4.11 3.60 -2.66
N PHE A 50 4.34 2.34 -3.05
CA PHE A 50 5.27 2.02 -4.13
C PHE A 50 4.53 1.70 -5.43
N GLY A 51 4.92 2.36 -6.51
CA GLY A 51 4.37 2.18 -7.85
C GLY A 51 5.37 1.48 -8.76
N VAL A 52 5.00 0.32 -9.31
CA VAL A 52 5.85 -0.44 -10.24
C VAL A 52 5.59 0.03 -11.67
N THR A 53 6.63 0.33 -12.44
CA THR A 53 6.48 0.76 -13.84
C THR A 53 5.90 -0.38 -14.70
N PRO A 54 4.72 -0.19 -15.33
CA PRO A 54 4.08 -1.22 -16.13
C PRO A 54 4.95 -1.61 -17.33
N THR A 55 5.11 -2.91 -17.56
CA THR A 55 5.81 -3.46 -18.73
C THR A 55 4.87 -4.11 -19.75
N TYR A 56 3.61 -4.33 -19.36
CA TYR A 56 2.53 -4.85 -20.20
C TYR A 56 1.17 -4.34 -19.68
N PRO A 57 0.08 -4.42 -20.46
CA PRO A 57 -1.23 -3.92 -20.03
C PRO A 57 -1.95 -4.93 -19.13
N ALA A 58 -1.45 -5.15 -17.91
CA ALA A 58 -2.04 -6.06 -16.93
C ALA A 58 -3.47 -5.63 -16.57
N THR A 59 -4.43 -6.56 -16.57
CA THR A 59 -5.82 -6.28 -16.13
C THR A 59 -6.10 -6.81 -14.73
N GLY A 60 -5.16 -7.58 -14.15
CA GLY A 60 -5.26 -8.13 -12.80
C GLY A 60 -4.76 -7.20 -11.69
N TYR A 61 -4.09 -6.10 -12.05
CA TYR A 61 -3.50 -5.15 -11.11
C TYR A 61 -4.32 -3.86 -11.04
N GLY A 62 -4.31 -3.22 -9.87
CA GLY A 62 -4.67 -1.82 -9.74
C GLY A 62 -3.60 -0.91 -10.36
N TYR A 63 -4.00 0.25 -10.85
CA TYR A 63 -3.11 1.28 -11.38
C TYR A 63 -3.21 2.56 -10.54
N ILE A 64 -2.08 3.24 -10.41
CA ILE A 64 -1.94 4.54 -9.75
C ILE A 64 -1.59 5.55 -10.82
N GLU A 65 -2.46 6.53 -11.08
CA GLU A 65 -2.11 7.67 -11.94
C GLU A 65 -1.31 8.69 -11.12
N ARG A 66 -0.12 9.04 -11.59
CA ARG A 66 0.74 10.05 -10.96
C ARG A 66 0.41 11.45 -11.50
N ASP A 67 0.46 12.44 -10.61
CA ASP A 67 0.34 13.87 -10.95
C ASP A 67 1.72 14.56 -10.82
N GLN A 68 1.78 15.64 -10.04
CA GLN A 68 2.95 16.49 -9.88
C GLN A 68 4.07 15.74 -9.16
N SER A 69 5.31 15.93 -9.66
CA SER A 69 6.52 15.49 -8.98
C SER A 69 6.68 16.26 -7.68
N LEU A 70 7.06 15.56 -6.62
CA LEU A 70 7.32 16.14 -5.31
C LEU A 70 8.82 16.25 -5.09
N GLY A 71 9.28 17.43 -4.67
CA GLY A 71 10.65 17.68 -4.27
C GLY A 71 11.67 17.46 -5.40
N ASP A 72 12.77 16.78 -5.06
CA ASP A 72 13.87 16.50 -5.98
C ASP A 72 13.45 15.42 -7.01
N PRO A 73 13.59 15.66 -8.33
CA PRO A 73 13.30 14.68 -9.37
C PRO A 73 14.00 13.32 -9.21
N THR A 74 15.15 13.28 -8.52
CA THR A 74 15.88 12.03 -8.22
C THR A 74 15.14 11.13 -7.24
N GLN A 75 14.23 11.68 -6.41
CA GLN A 75 13.41 10.91 -5.48
C GLN A 75 12.34 10.08 -6.22
N ARG A 76 11.95 10.49 -7.44
CA ARG A 76 10.87 9.87 -8.23
C ARG A 76 9.58 9.71 -7.41
N ALA A 77 9.27 10.76 -6.63
CA ALA A 77 8.08 10.86 -5.80
C ALA A 77 7.02 11.71 -6.50
N PHE A 78 5.76 11.27 -6.49
CA PHE A 78 4.66 11.97 -7.14
C PHE A 78 3.44 11.99 -6.24
N LYS A 79 2.62 13.05 -6.35
CA LYS A 79 1.28 13.02 -5.79
C LYS A 79 0.42 12.01 -6.58
N VAL A 80 -0.40 11.24 -5.89
CA VAL A 80 -1.38 10.37 -6.55
C VAL A 80 -2.56 11.20 -7.02
N ARG A 81 -2.93 11.04 -8.29
CA ARG A 81 -4.10 11.67 -8.89
C ARG A 81 -5.36 10.83 -8.67
N GLU A 82 -5.29 9.57 -9.04
CA GLU A 82 -6.43 8.66 -9.07
C GLU A 82 -5.95 7.21 -9.05
N PHE A 83 -6.77 6.35 -8.45
CA PHE A 83 -6.60 4.90 -8.47
C PHE A 83 -7.56 4.27 -9.48
N HIS A 84 -7.09 3.26 -10.20
CA HIS A 84 -7.90 2.50 -11.16
C HIS A 84 -7.77 1.01 -10.86
N GLU A 85 -8.77 0.42 -10.21
CA GLU A 85 -8.75 -1.01 -9.87
C GLU A 85 -9.09 -1.88 -11.08
N LYS A 86 -8.18 -2.81 -11.43
CA LYS A 86 -8.36 -3.87 -12.45
C LYS A 86 -9.06 -3.38 -13.73
N PRO A 87 -8.45 -2.41 -14.43
CA PRO A 87 -9.06 -1.84 -15.63
C PRO A 87 -9.23 -2.88 -16.74
N PRO A 88 -10.21 -2.71 -17.64
CA PRO A 88 -10.31 -3.53 -18.84
C PRO A 88 -9.07 -3.36 -19.74
N ARG A 89 -8.79 -4.37 -20.58
CA ARG A 89 -7.57 -4.43 -21.42
C ARG A 89 -7.30 -3.13 -22.19
N GLU A 90 -8.30 -2.59 -22.87
CA GLU A 90 -8.16 -1.35 -23.66
C GLU A 90 -7.64 -0.18 -22.81
N ARG A 91 -8.15 -0.04 -21.58
CA ARG A 91 -7.76 1.03 -20.67
C ARG A 91 -6.35 0.77 -20.10
N ALA A 92 -6.00 -0.48 -19.81
CA ALA A 92 -4.65 -0.86 -19.43
C ALA A 92 -3.61 -0.57 -20.54
N GLU A 93 -3.96 -0.77 -21.81
CA GLU A 93 -3.12 -0.41 -22.96
C GLU A 93 -2.91 1.11 -23.05
N GLN A 94 -3.97 1.89 -22.84
CA GLN A 94 -3.87 3.36 -22.77
C GLN A 94 -2.98 3.80 -21.60
N PHE A 95 -3.10 3.16 -20.43
CA PHE A 95 -2.28 3.48 -19.27
C PHE A 95 -0.79 3.23 -19.51
N LEU A 96 -0.47 2.08 -20.12
CA LEU A 96 0.89 1.73 -20.52
C LEU A 96 1.45 2.74 -21.54
N ALA A 97 0.70 3.03 -22.60
CA ALA A 97 1.12 3.97 -23.64
C ALA A 97 1.29 5.41 -23.11
N GLY A 98 0.51 5.81 -22.10
CA GLY A 98 0.56 7.15 -21.53
C GLY A 98 1.76 7.42 -20.61
N GLY A 99 2.42 6.38 -20.05
CA GLY A 99 3.63 6.55 -19.22
C GLY A 99 3.44 7.34 -17.91
N ARG A 100 2.19 7.53 -17.47
CA ARG A 100 1.82 8.21 -16.21
C ARG A 100 1.19 7.31 -15.16
N HIS A 101 1.10 6.01 -15.42
CA HIS A 101 0.52 5.06 -14.49
C HIS A 101 1.58 4.10 -13.96
N TYR A 102 1.46 3.75 -12.69
CA TYR A 102 2.19 2.67 -12.05
C TYR A 102 1.23 1.54 -11.69
N TRP A 103 1.69 0.30 -11.62
CA TRP A 103 0.95 -0.76 -10.93
C TRP A 103 1.00 -0.53 -9.42
N ASN A 104 -0.15 -0.70 -8.76
CA ASN A 104 -0.25 -0.74 -7.31
C ASN A 104 0.26 -2.10 -6.82
N CYS A 105 1.40 -2.12 -6.14
CA CYS A 105 2.00 -3.34 -5.60
C CYS A 105 1.53 -3.68 -4.17
N GLY A 106 0.55 -2.95 -3.61
CA GLY A 106 0.00 -3.22 -2.29
C GLY A 106 0.96 -2.97 -1.12
N ILE A 107 2.09 -2.30 -1.36
CA ILE A 107 3.08 -1.95 -0.33
C ILE A 107 2.90 -0.49 0.06
N PHE A 108 2.76 -0.26 1.37
CA PHE A 108 2.42 1.04 1.92
C PHE A 108 3.30 1.42 3.11
N VAL A 109 3.55 2.72 3.29
CA VAL A 109 4.28 3.29 4.43
C VAL A 109 3.55 4.52 4.95
N TRP A 110 3.25 4.56 6.25
CA TRP A 110 2.56 5.68 6.91
C TRP A 110 2.79 5.68 8.42
N LYS A 111 2.49 6.80 9.09
CA LYS A 111 2.36 6.78 10.56
C LYS A 111 1.16 5.94 10.98
N ALA A 112 1.33 5.12 12.02
CA ALA A 112 0.27 4.28 12.59
C ALA A 112 -0.90 5.14 13.11
N SER A 113 -0.60 6.30 13.68
CA SER A 113 -1.61 7.28 14.13
C SER A 113 -2.40 7.86 12.96
N ARG A 114 -1.73 8.19 11.84
CA ARG A 114 -2.37 8.78 10.66
C ARG A 114 -3.35 7.81 9.99
N ILE A 115 -2.98 6.53 9.85
CA ILE A 115 -3.90 5.56 9.23
C ILE A 115 -5.15 5.33 10.11
N LEU A 116 -5.00 5.30 11.44
CA LEU A 116 -6.15 5.17 12.36
C LEU A 116 -7.06 6.40 12.35
N GLU A 117 -6.48 7.61 12.26
CA GLU A 117 -7.23 8.85 12.09
C GLU A 117 -8.12 8.78 10.84
N LEU A 118 -7.54 8.42 9.69
CA LEU A 118 -8.25 8.33 8.42
C LEU A 118 -9.30 7.21 8.41
N ILE A 119 -9.02 6.07 9.04
CA ILE A 119 -10.02 5.00 9.22
C ILE A 119 -11.21 5.53 10.03
N ARG A 120 -10.98 6.20 11.16
CA ARG A 120 -12.07 6.77 11.98
C ARG A 120 -12.86 7.84 11.23
N GLN A 121 -12.19 8.63 10.40
CA GLN A 121 -12.83 9.67 9.58
C GLN A 121 -13.70 9.08 8.46
N HIS A 122 -13.18 8.10 7.71
CA HIS A 122 -13.82 7.60 6.50
C HIS A 122 -14.62 6.32 6.69
N GLN A 123 -14.37 5.58 7.76
CA GLN A 123 -15.02 4.33 8.14
C GLN A 123 -15.36 4.36 9.65
N PRO A 124 -16.28 5.23 10.10
CA PRO A 124 -16.57 5.42 11.52
C PRO A 124 -17.07 4.14 12.21
N GLU A 125 -17.74 3.23 11.49
CA GLU A 125 -18.13 1.91 12.01
C GLU A 125 -16.91 1.07 12.40
N ILE A 126 -15.90 0.95 11.52
CA ILE A 126 -14.62 0.30 11.82
C ILE A 126 -13.95 1.02 12.98
N GLY A 127 -13.92 2.36 12.97
CA GLY A 127 -13.35 3.17 14.05
C GLY A 127 -13.96 2.88 15.42
N ASN A 128 -15.28 2.71 15.49
CA ASN A 128 -15.99 2.36 16.73
C ASN A 128 -15.64 0.94 17.20
N LEU A 129 -15.63 -0.03 16.28
CA LEU A 129 -15.23 -1.41 16.59
C LEU A 129 -13.78 -1.51 17.07
N LEU A 130 -12.88 -0.68 16.51
CA LEU A 130 -11.50 -0.58 16.98
C LEU A 130 -11.42 0.00 18.40
N ASN A 131 -12.26 0.97 18.75
CA ASN A 131 -12.28 1.51 20.11
C ASN A 131 -12.81 0.48 21.13
N GLU A 132 -13.73 -0.42 20.72
CA GLU A 132 -14.23 -1.49 21.59
C GLU A 132 -13.12 -2.49 21.98
N ILE A 133 -12.17 -2.78 21.08
CA ILE A 133 -11.09 -3.74 21.38
C ILE A 133 -9.90 -3.12 22.10
N ASP A 134 -9.73 -1.79 22.07
CA ASP A 134 -8.53 -1.09 22.54
C ASP A 134 -8.09 -1.48 23.95
N ALA A 135 -9.05 -1.61 24.87
CA ALA A 135 -8.79 -1.96 26.27
C ALA A 135 -8.35 -3.42 26.50
N ASP A 136 -8.60 -4.30 25.53
CA ASP A 136 -8.27 -5.73 25.62
C ASP A 136 -7.02 -6.11 24.81
N LEU A 137 -6.51 -5.23 23.93
CA LEU A 137 -5.28 -5.45 23.18
C LEU A 137 -4.07 -5.62 24.13
N GLY A 138 -3.25 -6.65 23.89
CA GLY A 138 -2.08 -6.98 24.70
C GLY A 138 -2.42 -7.67 26.04
N THR A 139 -3.69 -8.03 26.27
CA THR A 139 -4.15 -8.71 27.48
C THR A 139 -4.57 -10.15 27.18
N ASP A 140 -4.77 -10.96 28.23
CA ASP A 140 -5.30 -12.32 28.10
C ASP A 140 -6.71 -12.38 27.46
N ARG A 141 -7.42 -11.25 27.33
CA ARG A 141 -8.74 -11.15 26.70
C ARG A 141 -8.70 -10.81 25.20
N GLU A 142 -7.53 -10.49 24.65
CA GLU A 142 -7.40 -10.03 23.25
C GLU A 142 -8.04 -11.01 22.26
N GLU A 143 -7.76 -12.31 22.41
CA GLU A 143 -8.25 -13.33 21.47
C GLU A 143 -9.79 -13.43 21.46
N ASP A 144 -10.41 -13.36 22.64
CA ASP A 144 -11.87 -13.42 22.76
C ASP A 144 -12.53 -12.13 22.25
N ALA A 145 -11.94 -10.98 22.54
CA ALA A 145 -12.39 -9.70 22.00
C ALA A 145 -12.32 -9.68 20.46
N LEU A 146 -11.22 -10.16 19.87
CA LEU A 146 -11.07 -10.31 18.41
C LEU A 146 -12.15 -11.21 17.82
N LYS A 147 -12.42 -12.37 18.41
CA LYS A 147 -13.46 -13.31 17.94
C LYS A 147 -14.86 -12.69 17.95
N GLN A 148 -15.13 -11.78 18.89
CA GLN A 148 -16.43 -11.10 18.98
C GLN A 148 -16.55 -9.93 18.00
N ILE A 149 -15.47 -9.18 17.81
CA ILE A 149 -15.46 -7.93 17.04
C ILE A 149 -15.26 -8.19 15.55
N PHE A 150 -14.36 -9.10 15.17
CA PHE A 150 -14.01 -9.34 13.76
C PHE A 150 -15.21 -9.70 12.87
N PRO A 151 -16.19 -10.55 13.29
CA PRO A 151 -17.37 -10.84 12.47
C PRO A 151 -18.28 -9.64 12.20
N ARG A 152 -18.16 -8.57 12.99
CA ARG A 152 -18.90 -7.31 12.84
C ARG A 152 -18.18 -6.32 11.92
N MET A 153 -16.91 -6.57 11.59
CA MET A 153 -16.13 -5.66 10.75
C MET A 153 -16.64 -5.70 9.31
N PRO A 154 -16.92 -4.52 8.70
CA PRO A 154 -17.17 -4.43 7.28
C PRO A 154 -16.04 -5.04 6.44
N SER A 155 -16.39 -5.84 5.44
CA SER A 155 -15.44 -6.39 4.48
C SER A 155 -15.12 -5.35 3.40
N ILE A 156 -14.11 -4.51 3.64
CA ILE A 156 -13.66 -3.44 2.73
C ILE A 156 -12.13 -3.40 2.66
N SER A 157 -11.56 -3.15 1.47
CA SER A 157 -10.11 -2.99 1.30
C SER A 157 -9.63 -1.64 1.83
N ILE A 158 -8.34 -1.54 2.16
CA ILE A 158 -7.75 -0.27 2.61
C ILE A 158 -7.76 0.80 1.50
N ASP A 159 -7.65 0.37 0.24
CA ASP A 159 -7.71 1.22 -0.93
C ASP A 159 -9.02 2.01 -1.00
N HIS A 160 -10.16 1.30 -0.91
CA HIS A 160 -11.48 1.92 -0.90
C HIS A 160 -11.82 2.58 0.45
N ALA A 161 -11.40 1.99 1.57
CA ALA A 161 -11.71 2.51 2.89
C ALA A 161 -11.05 3.87 3.13
N VAL A 162 -9.80 4.03 2.68
CA VAL A 162 -8.94 5.18 3.01
C VAL A 162 -8.30 5.80 1.79
N LEU A 163 -7.53 5.06 0.98
CA LEU A 163 -6.60 5.64 0.00
C LEU A 163 -7.30 6.50 -1.06
N GLU A 164 -8.44 6.05 -1.60
CA GLU A 164 -9.21 6.80 -2.59
C GLU A 164 -9.83 8.09 -2.04
N LYS A 165 -9.92 8.23 -0.71
CA LYS A 165 -10.52 9.38 -0.02
C LYS A 165 -9.48 10.33 0.58
N ALA A 166 -8.24 9.88 0.70
CA ALA A 166 -7.14 10.64 1.30
C ALA A 166 -6.57 11.68 0.33
N GLN A 167 -6.14 12.83 0.85
CA GLN A 167 -5.61 13.93 0.03
C GLN A 167 -4.09 13.92 -0.14
N ASP A 168 -3.38 13.36 0.84
CA ASP A 168 -1.92 13.42 0.97
C ASP A 168 -1.25 12.10 0.56
N VAL A 169 -1.73 11.54 -0.56
CA VAL A 169 -1.26 10.25 -1.05
C VAL A 169 -0.09 10.46 -2.02
N VAL A 170 1.02 9.78 -1.75
CA VAL A 170 2.28 9.89 -2.49
C VAL A 170 2.66 8.53 -3.03
N VAL A 171 3.06 8.48 -4.30
CA VAL A 171 3.64 7.27 -4.92
C VAL A 171 5.12 7.50 -5.18
N LEU A 172 5.95 6.59 -4.66
CA LEU A 172 7.35 6.46 -5.03
C LEU A 172 7.46 5.42 -6.15
N GLU A 173 8.15 5.76 -7.23
CA GLU A 173 8.50 4.76 -8.23
C GLU A 173 9.40 3.69 -7.62
N ALA A 174 8.98 2.43 -7.75
CA ALA A 174 9.71 1.28 -7.25
C ALA A 174 11.02 1.13 -8.05
N PRO A 175 12.20 1.27 -7.42
CA PRO A 175 13.48 1.06 -8.11
C PRO A 175 13.78 -0.43 -8.31
N PHE A 176 13.05 -1.31 -7.64
CA PHE A 176 13.25 -2.76 -7.60
C PHE A 176 12.28 -3.49 -8.55
N ALA A 177 12.65 -4.71 -8.92
CA ALA A 177 11.74 -5.65 -9.56
C ALA A 177 10.74 -6.22 -8.54
N TRP A 178 9.51 -6.41 -8.98
CA TRP A 178 8.39 -6.90 -8.18
C TRP A 178 7.51 -7.82 -9.04
N ASP A 179 6.99 -8.89 -8.43
CA ASP A 179 5.94 -9.73 -8.98
C ASP A 179 5.00 -10.19 -7.85
N ASP A 180 3.70 -10.22 -8.11
CA ASP A 180 2.67 -10.66 -7.14
C ASP A 180 2.58 -12.18 -7.01
N VAL A 181 3.26 -12.94 -7.89
CA VAL A 181 3.24 -14.41 -7.92
C VAL A 181 1.82 -15.00 -8.03
N GLY A 182 0.85 -14.21 -8.51
CA GLY A 182 -0.57 -14.56 -8.49
C GLY A 182 -1.01 -15.61 -9.50
N SER A 183 -0.10 -16.09 -10.37
CA SER A 183 -0.40 -17.14 -11.35
C SER A 183 0.85 -17.93 -11.75
N TRP A 184 0.69 -19.11 -12.34
CA TRP A 184 1.81 -19.90 -12.87
C TRP A 184 2.65 -19.16 -13.91
N GLN A 185 2.08 -18.18 -14.61
CA GLN A 185 2.83 -17.32 -15.52
C GLN A 185 3.89 -16.49 -14.79
N ALA A 186 3.70 -16.19 -13.50
CA ALA A 186 4.70 -15.52 -12.67
C ALA A 186 5.98 -16.34 -12.53
N VAL A 187 5.88 -17.68 -12.46
CA VAL A 187 7.06 -18.54 -12.36
C VAL A 187 7.96 -18.38 -13.59
N ALA A 188 7.37 -18.36 -14.79
CA ALA A 188 8.13 -18.11 -16.02
C ALA A 188 8.76 -16.72 -16.03
N ARG A 189 8.09 -15.70 -15.49
CA ARG A 189 8.68 -14.34 -15.34
C ARG A 189 9.84 -14.31 -14.35
N LEU A 190 9.75 -15.07 -13.26
CA LEU A 190 10.76 -15.08 -12.18
C LEU A 190 11.96 -16.00 -12.46
N LYS A 191 11.74 -17.13 -13.14
CA LYS A 191 12.76 -18.16 -13.39
C LYS A 191 13.23 -18.25 -14.83
N GLY A 192 12.58 -17.51 -15.73
CA GLY A 192 12.75 -17.69 -17.17
C GLY A 192 11.88 -18.82 -17.71
N THR A 193 11.76 -18.90 -19.04
CA THR A 193 11.11 -20.01 -19.74
C THR A 193 12.12 -21.10 -20.02
N ASP A 194 11.70 -22.37 -19.92
CA ASP A 194 12.52 -23.48 -20.40
C ASP A 194 12.78 -23.34 -21.90
N GLY A 195 14.01 -23.63 -22.33
CA GLY A 195 14.37 -23.64 -23.74
C GLY A 195 13.83 -24.89 -24.41
N ASN A 196 12.92 -24.72 -25.36
CA ASN A 196 12.61 -25.73 -26.39
C ASN A 196 13.32 -25.35 -27.70
#